data_AF-A0A8C9QAF2-F1
#
_entry.id   AF-A0A8C9QAF2-F1
#
_cell.length_a   1.000
_cell.length_b   1.000
_cell.length_c   1.000
_cell.angle_alpha   90.00
_cell.angle_beta   90.00
_cell.angle_gamma   90.00
#
_symmetry.space_group_name_H-M   'P 1'
#
loop_
_entity.id
_entity.type
_entity.pdbx_description
1 polymer ?
#
loop_
_entity_poly.entity_id
_entity_poly.type
_entity_poly.pdbx_seq_one_letter_code
_entity_poly.pdbx_strand_id
1 'polypeptide(L)'
;RYPVQACARCTLCVHTLCAAAASEAGHWFGGKVALRGQLRLSIFLFSGGFAFVYEAQDLGSGREYALKRLLSNEEEKNRAIIQEVCFLKKLSGHPNIVQFCSAASIGKEESDTGQAEFLLLTELCRGKVPGI
;
A
#
# COMPACT_ATOMS: atom_id res chain seq x y z
N ARG A 1 6.95 3.62 -19.61
CA ARG A 1 6.65 4.57 -18.51
C ARG A 1 5.14 4.74 -18.50
N TYR A 2 4.44 3.90 -17.77
CA TYR A 2 2.98 3.89 -17.79
C TYR A 2 2.46 4.73 -16.63
N PRO A 3 1.59 5.73 -16.88
CA PRO A 3 0.84 6.35 -15.80
C PRO A 3 -0.05 5.25 -15.22
N VAL A 4 0.08 5.02 -13.92
CA VAL A 4 -0.83 4.13 -13.17
C VAL A 4 -2.23 4.74 -13.22
N GLN A 5 -2.96 4.48 -14.30
CA GLN A 5 -4.40 4.65 -14.36
C GLN A 5 -4.99 3.77 -13.27
N ALA A 6 -5.52 4.44 -12.25
CA ALA A 6 -6.22 3.85 -11.12
C ALA A 6 -7.09 2.70 -11.62
N CYS A 7 -6.76 1.47 -11.18
CA CYS A 7 -7.54 0.30 -11.55
C CYS A 7 -9.00 0.55 -11.19
N ALA A 8 -9.94 0.25 -12.09
CA ALA A 8 -11.38 0.32 -11.78
C ALA A 8 -11.79 -0.64 -10.64
N ARG A 9 -10.91 -1.59 -10.25
CA ARG A 9 -11.03 -2.45 -9.05
C ARG A 9 -10.49 -1.79 -7.76
N CYS A 10 -9.85 -0.63 -7.86
CA CYS A 10 -9.25 0.12 -6.75
C CYS A 10 -10.21 1.17 -6.17
N THR A 11 -11.49 0.83 -5.93
CA THR A 11 -12.40 1.71 -5.17
C THR A 11 -11.83 2.06 -3.78
N LEU A 12 -10.88 1.27 -3.27
CA LEU A 12 -10.11 1.55 -2.04
C LEU A 12 -9.04 2.66 -2.16
N CYS A 13 -8.71 3.16 -3.35
CA CYS A 13 -7.80 4.30 -3.49
C CYS A 13 -8.49 5.66 -3.23
N VAL A 14 -9.82 5.75 -3.22
CA VAL A 14 -10.53 7.04 -3.26
C VAL A 14 -10.99 7.54 -1.88
N HIS A 15 -11.03 6.69 -0.85
CA HIS A 15 -11.44 7.09 0.52
C HIS A 15 -10.27 7.18 1.51
N THR A 16 -9.07 7.62 1.08
CA THR A 16 -8.03 8.01 2.04
C THR A 16 -8.42 9.37 2.62
N LEU A 17 -9.32 9.34 3.61
CA LEU A 17 -9.83 10.51 4.31
C LEU A 17 -8.73 11.17 5.17
N CYS A 18 -8.54 12.46 4.92
CA CYS A 18 -8.07 13.54 5.80
C CYS A 18 -6.66 13.55 6.44
N ALA A 19 -5.87 14.49 5.90
CA ALA A 19 -4.97 15.48 6.51
C ALA A 19 -4.17 15.14 7.80
N ALA A 20 -2.86 14.92 7.69
CA ALA A 20 -1.82 15.47 8.58
C ALA A 20 -0.42 15.30 7.97
N ALA A 21 0.20 16.38 7.48
CA ALA A 21 1.49 16.42 6.77
C ALA A 21 2.48 15.31 7.19
N ALA A 22 2.71 14.34 6.30
CA ALA A 22 3.80 13.39 6.48
C ALA A 22 5.10 14.12 6.14
N SER A 23 5.99 14.25 7.13
CA SER A 23 7.40 14.57 6.91
C SER A 23 7.97 13.64 5.83
N GLU A 24 8.95 14.11 5.05
CA GLU A 24 9.64 13.43 3.94
C GLU A 24 10.36 12.13 4.39
N ALA A 25 9.56 11.18 4.83
CA ALA A 25 9.93 9.98 5.54
C ALA A 25 10.41 8.90 4.56
N GLY A 26 11.63 9.10 4.08
CA GLY A 26 12.46 8.07 3.49
C GLY A 26 12.03 7.70 2.07
N HIS A 27 12.90 7.96 1.12
CA HIS A 27 12.77 7.42 -0.22
C HIS A 27 13.09 5.90 -0.15
N TRP A 28 12.10 5.04 0.05
CA TRP A 28 12.28 3.58 0.14
C TRP A 28 12.55 2.90 -1.21
N PHE A 29 12.85 3.67 -2.26
CA PHE A 29 13.09 3.17 -3.60
C PHE A 29 14.36 2.31 -3.62
N GLY A 30 14.25 1.06 -4.07
CA GLY A 30 15.32 0.07 -3.99
C GLY A 30 15.48 -0.59 -2.61
N GLY A 31 14.69 -0.19 -1.62
CA GLY A 31 14.65 -0.79 -0.29
C GLY A 31 14.08 -2.21 -0.29
N LYS A 32 14.36 -2.94 0.79
CA LYS A 32 13.79 -4.26 1.04
C LYS A 32 12.83 -4.19 2.23
N VAL A 33 11.65 -4.76 2.09
CA VAL A 33 10.71 -4.92 3.20
C VAL A 33 10.40 -6.40 3.40
N ALA A 34 10.40 -6.84 4.65
CA ALA A 34 10.07 -8.22 4.99
C ALA A 34 8.57 -8.33 5.26
N LEU A 35 7.77 -8.57 4.21
CA LEU A 35 6.32 -8.71 4.31
C LEU A 35 5.87 -9.92 3.48
N ARG A 36 5.54 -11.03 4.17
CA ARG A 36 5.25 -12.33 3.53
C ARG A 36 6.42 -12.86 2.67
N GLY A 37 7.65 -12.53 3.04
CA GLY A 37 8.86 -12.80 2.26
C GLY A 37 9.77 -11.58 2.21
N GLN A 38 10.81 -11.60 1.37
CA GLN A 38 11.69 -10.46 1.16
C GLN A 38 11.28 -9.74 -0.13
N LEU A 39 10.58 -8.62 0.03
CA LEU A 39 10.09 -7.82 -1.08
C LEU A 39 11.08 -6.70 -1.41
N ARG A 40 11.33 -6.48 -2.70
CA ARG A 40 12.11 -5.37 -3.22
C ARG A 40 11.19 -4.31 -3.80
N LEU A 41 11.34 -3.07 -3.33
CA LEU A 41 10.58 -1.92 -3.81
C LEU A 41 11.22 -1.38 -5.09
N SER A 42 10.49 -1.49 -6.20
CA SER A 42 11.03 -1.28 -7.55
C SER A 42 10.62 0.06 -8.15
N ILE A 43 9.35 0.45 -8.04
CA ILE A 43 8.83 1.68 -8.65
C ILE A 43 7.90 2.40 -7.69
N PHE A 44 8.01 3.72 -7.61
CA PHE A 44 7.01 4.54 -6.95
C PHE A 44 5.82 4.77 -7.87
N LEU A 45 4.65 4.28 -7.48
CA LEU A 45 3.44 4.35 -8.30
C LEU A 45 2.66 5.64 -8.02
N PHE A 46 2.47 5.99 -6.75
CA PHE A 46 1.61 7.11 -6.39
C PHE A 46 1.91 7.71 -5.01
N SER A 47 1.92 9.05 -4.92
CA SER A 47 1.88 9.84 -3.68
C SER A 47 0.51 10.48 -3.54
N GLY A 48 -0.19 10.26 -2.44
CA GLY A 48 -1.33 11.07 -2.06
C GLY A 48 -1.38 11.25 -0.56
N GLY A 49 -1.37 12.50 -0.08
CA GLY A 49 -1.55 12.92 1.31
C GLY A 49 -0.68 12.20 2.35
N PHE A 50 -1.05 10.96 2.70
CA PHE A 50 -0.52 10.13 3.80
C PHE A 50 -0.28 8.67 3.37
N ALA A 51 -0.40 8.39 2.07
CA ALA A 51 -0.25 7.06 1.51
C ALA A 51 0.74 7.08 0.33
N PHE A 52 1.67 6.13 0.36
CA PHE A 52 2.64 5.89 -0.69
C PHE A 52 2.40 4.49 -1.25
N VAL A 53 2.24 4.39 -2.57
CA VAL A 53 2.09 3.08 -3.23
C VAL A 53 3.36 2.77 -4.01
N TYR A 54 3.97 1.65 -3.69
CA TYR A 54 5.16 1.12 -4.35
C TYR A 54 4.83 -0.18 -5.07
N GLU A 55 5.46 -0.39 -6.22
CA GLU A 55 5.56 -1.71 -6.83
C GLU A 55 6.61 -2.51 -6.05
N ALA A 56 6.18 -3.61 -5.46
CA ALA A 56 6.99 -4.51 -4.66
C ALA A 56 7.11 -5.85 -5.39
N GLN A 57 8.33 -6.37 -5.54
CA GLN A 57 8.55 -7.69 -6.12
C GLN A 57 9.10 -8.63 -5.06
N ASP A 58 8.48 -9.79 -4.90
CA ASP A 58 9.02 -10.83 -4.03
C ASP A 58 10.24 -11.48 -4.64
N LEU A 59 11.36 -11.47 -3.91
CA LEU A 59 12.62 -12.02 -4.37
C LEU A 59 12.63 -13.56 -4.41
N GLY A 60 11.76 -14.21 -3.64
CA GLY A 60 11.66 -15.67 -3.62
C GLY A 60 10.87 -16.23 -4.81
N SER A 61 9.72 -15.64 -5.13
CA SER A 61 8.82 -16.11 -6.18
C SER A 61 8.86 -15.30 -7.47
N GLY A 62 9.47 -14.12 -7.47
CA GLY A 62 9.44 -13.17 -8.59
C GLY A 62 8.08 -12.49 -8.80
N ARG A 63 7.08 -12.78 -7.96
CA ARG A 63 5.74 -12.19 -8.07
C ARG A 63 5.75 -10.72 -7.68
N GLU A 64 4.91 -9.96 -8.38
CA GLU A 64 4.80 -8.51 -8.20
C GLU A 64 3.52 -8.17 -7.44
N TYR A 65 3.61 -7.15 -6.60
CA TYR A 65 2.60 -6.73 -5.65
C TYR A 65 2.56 -5.20 -5.58
N ALA A 66 1.43 -4.67 -5.15
CA ALA A 66 1.30 -3.28 -4.77
C ALA A 66 1.42 -3.17 -3.25
N LEU A 67 2.41 -2.41 -2.78
CA LEU A 67 2.60 -2.09 -1.37
C LEU A 67 2.12 -0.67 -1.10
N LYS A 68 1.01 -0.54 -0.37
CA LYS A 68 0.50 0.74 0.14
C LYS A 68 1.06 0.95 1.56
N ARG A 69 1.93 1.94 1.74
CA ARG A 69 2.45 2.41 3.02
C ARG A 69 1.63 3.61 3.48
N LEU A 70 0.99 3.49 4.63
CA LEU A 70 0.16 4.52 5.25
C LEU A 70 0.86 5.00 6.52
N LEU A 71 0.97 6.32 6.70
CA LEU A 71 1.54 6.93 7.89
C LEU A 71 0.41 7.58 8.71
N SER A 72 0.41 7.33 10.01
CA SER A 72 -0.60 7.88 10.91
C SER A 72 -0.01 8.19 12.28
N ASN A 73 -0.37 9.34 12.83
CA ASN A 73 0.00 9.80 14.17
C ASN A 73 -1.20 9.85 15.13
N GLU A 74 -2.41 9.56 14.65
CA GLU A 74 -3.66 9.63 15.42
C GLU A 74 -4.27 8.25 15.59
N GLU A 75 -4.75 7.95 16.79
CA GLU A 75 -5.37 6.65 17.09
C GLU A 75 -6.65 6.41 16.30
N GLU A 76 -7.44 7.46 16.04
CA GLU A 76 -8.65 7.38 15.23
C GLU A 76 -8.34 6.97 13.78
N LYS A 77 -7.30 7.56 13.18
CA LYS A 77 -6.81 7.18 11.85
C LYS A 77 -6.26 5.77 11.82
N ASN A 78 -5.55 5.34 12.89
CA ASN A 78 -5.09 3.95 13.02
C ASN A 78 -6.27 2.98 12.97
N ARG A 79 -7.34 3.26 13.71
CA ARG A 79 -8.56 2.43 13.70
C ARG A 79 -9.22 2.40 12.33
N ALA A 80 -9.30 3.53 11.64
CA ALA A 80 -9.83 3.60 10.28
C ALA A 80 -9.01 2.76 9.29
N ILE A 81 -7.67 2.85 9.34
CA ILE A 81 -6.77 2.06 8.50
C ILE A 81 -6.94 0.56 8.78
N ILE A 82 -6.96 0.16 10.06
CA ILE A 82 -7.16 -1.24 10.44
C ILE A 82 -8.52 -1.75 9.95
N GLN A 83 -9.56 -0.92 10.04
CA GLN A 83 -10.88 -1.26 9.49
C GLN A 83 -10.83 -1.44 7.97
N GLU A 84 -10.20 -0.52 7.22
CA GLU A 84 -10.04 -0.62 5.76
C GLU A 84 -9.34 -1.94 5.37
N VAL A 85 -8.24 -2.28 6.06
CA VAL A 85 -7.51 -3.53 5.85
C VAL A 85 -8.39 -4.76 6.15
N CYS A 86 -9.17 -4.72 7.24
CA CYS A 86 -10.07 -5.81 7.62
C CYS A 86 -11.20 -5.99 6.61
N PHE A 87 -11.79 -4.89 6.13
CA PHE A 87 -12.79 -4.91 5.07
C PHE A 87 -12.22 -5.48 3.78
N LEU A 88 -11.03 -5.02 3.35
CA LEU A 88 -10.38 -5.55 2.16
C LEU A 88 -10.09 -7.05 2.28
N LYS A 89 -9.62 -7.51 3.45
CA LYS A 89 -9.40 -8.92 3.72
C LYS A 89 -10.69 -9.75 3.60
N LYS A 90 -11.83 -9.23 4.08
CA LYS A 90 -13.14 -9.89 3.95
C LYS A 90 -13.66 -9.92 2.52
N LEU A 91 -13.38 -8.88 1.75
CA LEU A 91 -13.82 -8.73 0.35
C LEU A 91 -12.88 -9.42 -0.65
N SER A 92 -11.66 -9.72 -0.23
CA SER A 92 -10.66 -10.42 -1.02
C SER A 92 -11.17 -11.80 -1.44
N GLY A 93 -11.17 -12.05 -2.75
CA GLY A 93 -11.77 -13.24 -3.36
C GLY A 93 -12.86 -12.89 -4.39
N HIS A 94 -13.35 -11.65 -4.38
CA HIS A 94 -14.24 -11.17 -5.43
C HIS A 94 -13.45 -10.79 -6.69
N PRO A 95 -13.86 -11.20 -7.91
CA PRO A 95 -13.11 -10.95 -9.14
C PRO A 95 -12.92 -9.46 -9.48
N ASN A 96 -13.76 -8.58 -8.92
CA ASN A 96 -13.68 -7.13 -9.12
C ASN A 96 -13.03 -6.37 -7.95
N ILE A 97 -12.48 -7.06 -6.95
CA ILE A 97 -11.83 -6.44 -5.79
C ILE A 97 -10.40 -6.93 -5.71
N VAL A 98 -9.45 -6.03 -5.48
CA VAL A 98 -8.04 -6.40 -5.39
C VAL A 98 -7.81 -7.43 -4.29
N GLN A 99 -7.02 -8.43 -4.60
CA GLN A 99 -6.70 -9.50 -3.67
C GLN A 99 -5.79 -9.00 -2.56
N PHE A 100 -6.22 -9.21 -1.32
CA PHE A 100 -5.42 -8.98 -0.13
C PHE A 100 -4.33 -10.06 -0.03
N CYS A 101 -3.08 -9.65 0.10
CA CYS A 101 -1.97 -10.59 0.27
C CYS A 101 -1.47 -10.63 1.71
N SER A 102 -1.16 -9.47 2.30
CA SER A 102 -0.65 -9.37 3.66
C SER A 102 -0.81 -7.94 4.17
N ALA A 103 -0.76 -7.76 5.49
CA ALA A 103 -0.59 -6.45 6.09
C ALA A 103 0.33 -6.55 7.30
N ALA A 104 1.00 -5.45 7.62
CA ALA A 104 1.78 -5.27 8.83
C ALA A 104 1.55 -3.86 9.39
N SER A 105 1.72 -3.72 10.70
CA SER A 105 1.71 -2.44 11.39
C SER A 105 3.04 -2.29 12.14
N ILE A 106 3.63 -1.12 12.06
CA ILE A 106 4.85 -0.73 12.76
C ILE A 106 4.43 0.34 13.76
N GLY A 107 4.72 0.10 15.04
CA GLY A 107 4.41 1.05 16.10
C GLY A 107 5.20 2.35 15.93
N LYS A 108 4.69 3.42 16.55
CA LYS A 108 5.34 4.74 16.53
C LYS A 108 6.79 4.69 17.01
N GLU A 109 7.09 3.84 17.99
CA GLU A 109 8.41 3.70 18.61
C GLU A 109 9.41 2.93 17.74
N GLU A 110 8.91 2.05 16.85
CA GLU A 110 9.73 1.22 15.95
C GLU A 110 9.88 1.84 14.55
N SER A 111 9.14 2.93 14.26
CA SER A 111 9.19 3.62 12.98
C SER A 111 10.24 4.73 12.99
N ASP A 112 11.05 4.77 11.93
CA ASP A 112 12.02 5.84 11.66
C ASP A 112 11.37 7.23 11.51
N THR A 113 10.05 7.27 11.30
CA THR A 113 9.29 8.51 11.06
C THR A 113 8.74 9.11 12.34
N GLY A 114 8.78 8.38 13.45
CA GLY A 114 8.11 8.75 14.69
C GLY A 114 6.58 8.78 14.57
N GLN A 115 6.02 8.10 13.56
CA GLN A 115 4.58 7.91 13.32
C GLN A 115 4.30 6.41 13.24
N ALA A 116 3.06 5.97 13.52
CA ALA A 116 2.68 4.59 13.27
C ALA A 116 2.60 4.35 11.76
N GLU A 117 3.15 3.24 11.29
CA GLU A 117 3.12 2.87 9.87
C GLU A 117 2.28 1.63 9.65
N PHE A 118 1.50 1.63 8.57
CA PHE A 118 0.72 0.49 8.15
C PHE A 118 1.12 0.13 6.73
N LEU A 119 1.58 -1.10 6.56
CA LEU A 119 1.98 -1.67 5.28
C LEU A 119 0.89 -2.63 4.81
N LEU A 120 0.28 -2.34 3.66
CA LEU A 120 -0.75 -3.16 3.04
C LEU A 120 -0.25 -3.70 1.70
N LEU A 121 -0.11 -5.02 1.61
CA LEU A 121 0.30 -5.72 0.40
C LEU A 121 -0.91 -6.32 -0.31
N THR A 122 -1.05 -5.98 -1.58
CA THR A 122 -2.14 -6.43 -2.46
C THR A 122 -1.60 -6.88 -3.80
N GLU A 123 -2.44 -7.56 -4.59
CA GLU A 123 -2.08 -7.88 -5.97
C GLU A 123 -1.77 -6.60 -6.77
N LEU A 124 -0.73 -6.65 -7.60
CA LEU A 124 -0.43 -5.56 -8.52
C LEU A 124 -1.38 -5.64 -9.71
N CYS A 125 -2.30 -4.68 -9.81
CA CYS A 125 -3.18 -4.57 -10.98
C CYS A 125 -2.44 -3.91 -12.15
N ARG A 126 -1.96 -4.73 -13.09
CA ARG A 126 -1.45 -4.25 -14.38
C ARG A 126 -2.61 -3.92 -15.29
N GLY A 127 -3.11 -2.69 -15.22
CA GLY A 127 -4.18 -2.22 -16.09
C GLY A 127 -3.79 -2.34 -17.57
N LYS A 128 -4.35 -3.32 -18.29
CA LYS A 128 -4.66 -3.14 -19.70
C LYS A 128 -6.08 -2.61 -19.74
N VAL A 129 -6.27 -1.35 -20.11
CA VAL A 129 -7.53 -0.93 -20.71
C VAL A 129 -7.46 -1.47 -22.15
N PRO A 130 -8.27 -2.45 -22.56
CA PRO A 130 -8.34 -2.79 -23.96
C PRO A 130 -9.03 -1.64 -24.70
N GLY A 131 -8.29 -0.87 -25.50
CA GLY A 131 -8.87 0.08 -26.46
C GLY A 131 -8.68 1.57 -26.18
N ILE A 132 -7.45 2.01 -25.89
CA ILE A 132 -6.97 3.36 -26.29
C ILE A 132 -5.63 3.24 -26.99
#